data_AF-A0A2A5T8U4-F1
#
_entry.id   AF-A0A2A5T8U4-F1
#
_cell.length_a   1.000
_cell.length_b   1.000
_cell.length_c   1.000
_cell.angle_alpha   90.00
_cell.angle_beta   90.00
_cell.angle_gamma   90.00
#
_symmetry.space_group_name_H-M   'P 1'
#
loop_
_entity.id
_entity.type
_entity.pdbx_description
1 polymer ?
#
loop_
_entity_poly.entity_id
_entity_poly.type
_entity_poly.pdbx_seq_one_letter_code
_entity_poly.pdbx_strand_id
1 'polypeptide(L)' 'MTDEQRKIALNGFYRAIRYVKEEAKNNRFLNDVEFAVFMGKIVLLRDLRLITEKERHALVQDVKFAHSGQCEQ' A
#
# COMPACT_ATOMS: atom_id res chain seq x y z
N MET A 1 10.76 17.01 9.36
CA MET A 1 11.10 15.58 9.13
C MET A 1 12.27 15.55 8.18
N THR A 2 13.33 14.81 8.51
CA THR A 2 14.51 14.68 7.63
C THR A 2 14.24 13.68 6.50
N ASP A 3 15.01 13.75 5.40
CA ASP A 3 14.86 12.80 4.29
C ASP A 3 15.05 11.34 4.72
N GLU A 4 15.96 11.07 5.68
CA GLU A 4 16.10 9.75 6.30
C GLU A 4 14.82 9.26 7.00
N GLN A 5 14.17 10.13 7.78
CA GLN A 5 12.94 9.79 8.49
C GLN A 5 11.80 9.50 7.50
N ARG A 6 11.71 10.29 6.43
CA ARG A 6 10.78 10.05 5.31
C ARG A 6 11.03 8.68 4.68
N LYS A 7 12.30 8.36 4.40
CA LYS A 7 12.71 7.11 3.75
C LYS A 7 12.39 5.89 4.62
N ILE A 8 12.62 5.99 5.93
CA ILE A 8 12.31 4.91 6.89
C ILE A 8 10.79 4.66 6.94
N ALA A 9 9.98 5.72 7.06
CA ALA A 9 8.52 5.60 7.10
C ALA A 9 7.97 4.97 5.80
N LEU A 10 8.47 5.41 4.65
CA LEU A 10 8.09 4.86 3.35
C LEU A 10 8.51 3.39 3.19
N ASN A 11 9.72 3.03 3.59
CA ASN A 11 10.23 1.66 3.49
C ASN A 11 9.39 0.67 4.30
N GLY A 12 8.98 1.05 5.52
CA GLY A 12 8.09 0.21 6.33
C GLY A 12 6.75 -0.03 5.64
N PHE A 13 6.19 1.02 5.03
CA PHE A 13 4.91 0.95 4.35
C PHE A 13 4.95 0.11 3.07
N TYR A 14 5.95 0.35 2.21
CA TYR A 14 6.16 -0.43 1.00
C TYR A 14 6.37 -1.91 1.30
N ARG A 15 7.09 -2.25 2.38
CA ARG A 15 7.26 -3.65 2.81
C ARG A 15 5.93 -4.29 3.21
N ALA A 16 5.09 -3.57 3.96
CA ALA A 16 3.79 -4.10 4.38
C ALA A 16 2.86 -4.37 3.18
N ILE A 17 2.77 -3.44 2.23
CA ILE A 17 1.95 -3.64 1.02
C ILE A 17 2.53 -4.77 0.15
N ARG A 18 3.86 -4.80 -0.03
CA ARG A 18 4.50 -5.87 -0.79
C ARG A 18 4.23 -7.24 -0.18
N TYR A 19 4.33 -7.36 1.15
CA TYR A 19 4.01 -8.59 1.86
C TYR A 19 2.56 -9.01 1.57
N VAL A 20 1.61 -8.10 1.75
CA VAL A 20 0.19 -8.34 1.48
C VAL A 20 -0.08 -8.75 0.03
N LYS A 21 0.61 -8.14 -0.95
CA LYS A 21 0.53 -8.55 -2.36
C LYS A 21 1.04 -9.96 -2.60
N GLU A 22 2.16 -10.34 -2.01
CA GLU A 22 2.68 -11.71 -2.12
C GLU A 22 1.75 -12.72 -1.44
N GLU A 23 1.15 -12.36 -0.30
CA GLU A 23 0.14 -13.19 0.37
C GLU A 23 -1.11 -13.39 -0.50
N ALA A 24 -1.57 -12.35 -1.19
CA ALA A 24 -2.69 -12.45 -2.11
C ALA A 24 -2.40 -13.37 -3.32
N LYS A 25 -1.17 -13.37 -3.84
CA LYS A 25 -0.74 -14.37 -4.86
C LYS A 25 -0.81 -15.81 -4.33
N ASN A 26 -0.71 -15.98 -3.01
CA ASN A 26 -0.87 -17.26 -2.32
C ASN A 26 -2.31 -17.51 -1.84
N ASN A 27 -3.31 -16.80 -2.39
CA ASN A 27 -4.73 -16.85 -2.03
C ASN A 27 -5.05 -16.42 -0.58
N ARG A 28 -4.16 -15.65 0.06
CA ARG A 28 -4.42 -15.01 1.36
C ARG A 28 -4.73 -13.54 1.14
N PHE A 29 -6.02 -13.25 1.00
CA PHE A 29 -6.54 -11.92 0.71
C PHE A 29 -6.77 -11.10 1.99
N LEU A 30 -6.70 -9.78 1.83
CA LEU A 30 -7.16 -8.84 2.84
C LEU A 30 -8.66 -8.96 3.06
N ASN A 31 -9.11 -8.87 4.30
CA ASN A 31 -10.51 -8.58 4.58
C ASN A 31 -10.84 -7.07 4.43
N ASP A 32 -12.12 -6.70 4.49
CA ASP A 32 -12.58 -5.33 4.28
C ASP A 32 -11.96 -4.32 5.26
N VAL A 33 -11.73 -4.73 6.51
CA VAL A 33 -11.13 -3.87 7.54
C VAL A 33 -9.66 -3.61 7.20
N GLU A 34 -8.91 -4.65 6.85
CA GLU A 34 -7.51 -4.52 6.46
C GLU A 34 -7.35 -3.68 5.19
N PHE A 35 -8.22 -3.92 4.19
CA PHE A 35 -8.28 -3.10 2.98
C PHE A 35 -8.49 -1.62 3.31
N ALA A 36 -9.50 -1.29 4.13
CA ALA A 36 -9.78 0.08 4.53
C ALA A 36 -8.59 0.72 5.29
N VAL A 37 -7.94 -0.04 6.16
CA VAL A 37 -6.75 0.41 6.90
C VAL A 37 -5.59 0.72 5.96
N PHE A 38 -5.30 -0.13 4.98
CA PHE A 38 -4.23 0.12 4.01
C PHE A 38 -4.55 1.31 3.10
N MET A 39 -5.79 1.44 2.64
CA MET A 39 -6.24 2.59 1.84
C MET A 39 -6.12 3.90 2.61
N GLY A 40 -6.56 3.93 3.88
CA GLY A 40 -6.43 5.10 4.74
C GLY A 40 -4.98 5.53 4.96
N LYS A 41 -4.07 4.56 5.14
CA LYS A 41 -2.64 4.85 5.26
C LYS A 41 -2.04 5.39 3.96
N ILE A 42 -2.46 4.90 2.79
CA ILE A 42 -2.03 5.45 1.49
C ILE A 42 -2.45 6.92 1.36
N VAL A 43 -3.69 7.25 1.73
CA VAL A 43 -4.19 8.64 1.74
C VAL A 43 -3.33 9.50 2.67
N LEU A 44 -3.06 9.03 3.90
CA LEU A 44 -2.22 9.73 4.85
C LEU A 44 -0.81 10.01 4.30
N LEU A 45 -0.18 9.03 3.65
CA LEU A 45 1.14 9.21 3.04
C LEU A 45 1.13 10.29 1.94
N ARG A 46 0.07 10.35 1.15
CA ARG A 46 -0.09 11.36 0.10
C ARG A 46 -0.32 12.74 0.69
N ASP A 47 -1.16 12.86 1.71
CA ASP A 47 -1.45 14.15 2.37
C ASP A 47 -0.22 14.69 3.11
N LEU A 48 0.60 13.81 3.68
CA LEU A 48 1.91 14.15 4.24
C LEU A 48 3.00 14.39 3.19
N ARG A 49 2.66 14.31 1.89
CA ARG A 49 3.58 14.46 0.75
C ARG A 49 4.78 13.52 0.80
N LEU A 50 4.59 12.34 1.38
CA LEU A 50 5.63 11.33 1.52
C LEU A 50 5.79 10.52 0.23
N ILE A 51 4.69 10.29 -0.49
CA ILE A 51 4.65 9.61 -1.78
C ILE A 51 4.22 10.57 -2.90
N THR A 52 4.67 10.28 -4.12
CA THR A 52 4.21 10.90 -5.36
C THR A 52 2.85 10.34 -5.79
N GLU A 53 2.20 11.02 -6.73
CA GLU A 53 0.94 10.56 -7.33
C GLU A 53 1.10 9.21 -8.08
N LYS A 54 2.25 8.98 -8.71
CA LYS A 54 2.58 7.72 -9.36
C LYS A 54 2.71 6.58 -8.35
N GLU A 55 3.43 6.83 -7.26
CA GLU A 55 3.57 5.86 -6.15
C GLU A 55 2.23 5.55 -5.49
N ARG A 56 1.38 6.57 -5.27
CA ARG A 56 0.03 6.36 -4.75
C ARG A 56 -0.78 5.42 -5.64
N HIS A 57 -0.78 5.63 -6.96
CA HIS A 57 -1.51 4.77 -7.89
C HIS A 57 -1.06 3.31 -7.79
N ALA A 58 0.26 3.07 -7.80
CA ALA A 58 0.80 1.72 -7.68
C ALA A 58 0.40 1.05 -6.35
N LEU A 59 0.47 1.78 -5.23
CA LEU A 59 0.07 1.26 -3.92
C LEU A 59 -1.42 0.92 -3.84
N VAL A 60 -2.29 1.76 -4.42
CA VAL A 60 -3.74 1.51 -4.47
C VAL A 60 -4.04 0.25 -5.29
N GLN A 61 -3.39 0.08 -6.44
CA GLN A 61 -3.55 -1.12 -7.26
C GLN A 61 -3.10 -2.38 -6.52
N ASP A 62 -1.96 -2.33 -5.83
CA ASP A 62 -1.46 -3.46 -5.04
C ASP A 62 -2.43 -3.84 -3.91
N VAL A 63 -3.00 -2.87 -3.20
CA VAL A 63 -3.97 -3.11 -2.12
C VAL A 63 -5.31 -3.63 -2.66
N LYS A 64 -5.79 -3.12 -3.81
CA LYS A 64 -7.00 -3.63 -4.47
C LYS A 64 -6.82 -5.07 -4.94
N PHE A 65 -5.67 -5.38 -5.54
CA PHE A 65 -5.32 -6.74 -5.93
C PHE A 65 -5.31 -7.65 -4.69
N ALA A 66 -4.76 -7.18 -3.57
CA ALA A 66 -4.70 -7.98 -2.37
C ALA A 66 -6.04 -8.21 -1.67
N HIS A 67 -7.06 -7.41 -1.96
CA HIS A 67 -8.42 -7.59 -1.43
C HIS A 67 -9.30 -8.44 -2.36
N SER A 68 -9.26 -8.16 -3.67
CA SER A 68 -10.22 -8.71 -4.64
C SER A 68 -9.61 -9.75 -5.60
N GLY A 69 -8.28 -9.91 -5.61
CA GLY A 69 -7.56 -10.72 -6.58
C GLY A 69 -7.59 -10.17 -8.01
N GLN A 70 -8.24 -9.03 -8.24
CA GLN A 70 -8.36 -8.43 -9.57
C GLN A 70 -7.08 -7.66 -9.91
N CYS A 71 -6.31 -8.18 -10.87
CA CYS A 71 -5.38 -7.37 -11.65
C CYS A 71 -6.18 -6.69 -12.76
N GLU A 72 -6.21 -5.36 -12.80
CA GLU A 72 -6.48 -4.66 -14.05
C GLU A 72 -5.30 -5.00 -14.99
N GLN A 73 -5.57 -5.81 -16.03
CA GLN A 73 -4.61 -6.14 -17.09
C GLN A 73 -4.47 -4.97 -18.07
#